data_AF-A0A7H4PK90-F1
#
_entry.id   AF-A0A7H4PK90-F1
#
_cell.length_a   1.000
_cell.length_b   1.000
_cell.length_c   1.000
_cell.angle_alpha   90.00
_cell.angle_beta   90.00
_cell.angle_gamma   90.00
#
_symmetry.space_group_name_H-M   'P 1'
#
loop_
_entity.id
_entity.type
_entity.pdbx_description
1 polymer ?
#
loop_
_entity_poly.entity_id
_entity_poly.type
_entity_poly.pdbx_seq_one_letter_code
_entity_poly.pdbx_strand_id
1 'polypeptide(L)'
;MARRKTAFFSLALYARLSTLKNGGLNWSYHNSADKRGEFMAKTNVRIGAFEIDDAELHGEQQGERTLSIPCKSDPDLCMQLDAWDADTSVPAILDGEHSVLYRKHYDRQSDAWVMRLA
;
A
#
# COMPACT_ATOMS: atom_id res chain seq x y z
N MET A 1 -31.58 44.27 -44.14
CA MET A 1 -30.56 45.26 -44.58
C MET A 1 -29.65 45.56 -43.39
N ALA A 2 -28.35 45.68 -43.64
CA ALA A 2 -27.27 46.05 -42.71
C ALA A 2 -26.82 44.97 -41.70
N ARG A 3 -25.53 44.75 -41.44
CA ARG A 3 -24.25 44.94 -42.13
C ARG A 3 -23.21 44.31 -41.20
N ARG A 4 -22.19 43.65 -41.78
CA ARG A 4 -20.97 43.18 -41.10
C ARG A 4 -20.37 44.25 -40.17
N LYS A 5 -19.69 43.80 -39.11
CA LYS A 5 -18.29 44.18 -38.84
C LYS A 5 -17.64 43.23 -37.84
N THR A 6 -16.61 42.56 -38.35
CA THR A 6 -15.57 41.82 -37.66
C THR A 6 -14.85 42.73 -36.65
N ALA A 7 -14.52 42.23 -35.46
CA ALA A 7 -13.53 42.85 -34.59
C ALA A 7 -12.77 41.79 -33.79
N PHE A 8 -11.47 41.81 -34.02
CA PHE A 8 -10.42 41.00 -33.44
C PHE A 8 -10.35 41.19 -31.92
N PHE A 9 -10.20 40.11 -31.16
CA PHE A 9 -9.74 40.17 -29.77
C PHE A 9 -8.34 39.57 -29.69
N SER A 10 -7.36 40.46 -29.59
CA SER A 10 -5.95 40.15 -29.34
C SER A 10 -5.65 40.36 -27.86
N LEU A 11 -4.90 39.41 -27.31
CA LEU A 11 -4.05 39.38 -26.12
C LEU A 11 -3.97 40.64 -25.22
N ALA A 12 -4.06 40.47 -23.91
CA ALA A 12 -2.92 40.08 -23.05
C ALA A 12 -3.25 40.21 -21.55
N LEU A 13 -2.66 39.29 -20.77
CA LEU A 13 -2.28 39.32 -19.36
C LEU A 13 -2.64 40.57 -18.52
N TYR A 14 -3.11 40.35 -17.29
CA TYR A 14 -2.25 40.50 -16.09
C TYR A 14 -2.90 39.86 -14.85
N ALA A 15 -2.05 39.25 -14.04
CA ALA A 15 -2.34 38.45 -12.87
C ALA A 15 -2.86 39.27 -11.67
N ARG A 16 -3.61 38.63 -10.76
CA ARG A 16 -3.48 38.82 -9.30
C ARG A 16 -4.18 37.70 -8.51
N LEU A 17 -3.33 36.99 -7.76
CA LEU A 17 -3.56 36.23 -6.53
C LEU A 17 -4.92 36.43 -5.83
N SER A 18 -5.56 35.32 -5.49
CA SER A 18 -6.28 35.17 -4.22
C SER A 18 -5.95 33.80 -3.65
N THR A 19 -5.19 33.83 -2.57
CA THR A 19 -4.80 32.72 -1.71
C THR A 19 -6.01 32.00 -1.16
N LEU A 20 -6.07 30.67 -1.30
CA LEU A 20 -6.89 29.84 -0.41
C LEU A 20 -6.06 28.67 0.08
N LYS A 21 -5.77 28.78 1.36
CA LYS A 21 -4.98 27.92 2.22
C LYS A 21 -5.89 26.79 2.68
N ASN A 22 -5.68 25.58 2.16
CA ASN A 22 -6.09 24.32 2.78
C ASN A 22 -4.78 23.49 2.79
N GLY A 23 -4.09 23.22 3.90
CA GLY A 23 -4.60 22.89 5.22
C GLY A 23 -4.91 21.39 5.26
N GLY A 24 -3.88 20.54 5.27
CA GLY A 24 -4.06 19.08 5.34
C GLY A 24 -2.77 18.28 5.14
N LEU A 25 -2.02 18.10 6.22
CA LEU A 25 -1.08 17.00 6.52
C LEU A 25 -0.23 16.47 5.34
N ASN A 26 0.90 17.15 5.12
CA ASN A 26 2.05 16.61 4.41
C ASN A 26 2.63 15.41 5.21
N TRP A 27 2.31 14.18 4.80
CA TRP A 27 3.07 13.01 5.23
C TRP A 27 4.39 13.00 4.47
N SER A 28 5.39 13.66 5.03
CA SER A 28 6.77 13.43 4.60
C SER A 28 7.19 12.05 5.10
N TYR A 29 7.11 11.06 4.21
CA TYR A 29 7.74 9.76 4.37
C TYR A 29 9.25 9.96 4.56
N HIS A 30 9.70 10.10 5.81
CA HIS A 30 11.11 9.96 6.15
C HIS A 30 11.45 8.49 6.06
N ASN A 31 11.99 8.08 4.91
CA ASN A 31 12.58 6.77 4.70
C ASN A 31 13.93 6.72 5.44
N SER A 32 13.89 6.39 6.73
CA SER A 32 15.08 6.16 7.56
C SER A 32 15.16 4.67 7.93
N ALA A 33 15.39 3.81 6.93
CA ALA A 33 15.85 2.44 7.14
C ALA A 33 16.55 1.86 5.88
N ASP A 34 17.35 2.66 5.18
CA ASP A 34 18.33 2.12 4.23
C ASP A 34 19.61 1.77 5.01
N LYS A 35 19.69 0.53 5.50
CA LYS A 35 20.95 -0.18 5.84
C LYS A 35 20.66 -1.60 6.33
N ARG A 36 20.53 -2.52 5.37
CA ARG A 36 21.16 -3.86 5.30
C ARG A 36 20.26 -4.85 4.53
N GLY A 37 20.50 -4.95 3.23
CA GLY A 37 20.56 -6.23 2.52
C GLY A 37 19.29 -7.07 2.41
N GLU A 38 18.31 -6.59 1.64
CA GLU A 38 17.56 -7.35 0.63
C GLU A 38 16.61 -6.35 -0.03
N PHE A 39 16.53 -6.35 -1.36
CA PHE A 39 15.51 -5.59 -2.08
C PHE A 39 14.19 -6.34 -1.89
N MET A 40 13.62 -6.27 -0.69
CA MET A 40 12.35 -6.90 -0.39
C MET A 40 11.27 -6.10 -1.10
N ALA A 41 10.55 -6.76 -2.01
CA ALA A 41 9.45 -6.14 -2.71
C ALA A 41 8.32 -5.92 -1.72
N LYS A 42 8.17 -4.67 -1.26
CA LYS A 42 6.96 -4.25 -0.56
C LYS A 42 5.77 -4.49 -1.49
N THR A 43 4.71 -5.05 -0.94
CA THR A 43 3.50 -5.44 -1.66
C THR A 43 2.28 -5.04 -0.84
N ASN A 44 1.17 -4.77 -1.52
CA ASN A 44 -0.10 -4.54 -0.85
C ASN A 44 -0.83 -5.87 -0.64
N VAL A 45 -1.30 -6.12 0.57
CA VAL A 45 -2.19 -7.25 0.86
C VAL A 45 -3.47 -6.76 1.54
N ARG A 46 -4.59 -7.28 1.08
CA ARG A 46 -5.89 -7.10 1.71
C ARG A 46 -6.44 -8.42 2.21
N ILE A 47 -6.81 -8.46 3.48
CA ILE A 47 -7.40 -9.63 4.15
C ILE A 47 -8.71 -9.20 4.78
N GLY A 48 -9.84 -9.54 4.15
CA GLY A 48 -11.15 -9.08 4.56
C GLY A 48 -11.26 -7.54 4.54
N ALA A 49 -11.38 -6.92 5.72
CA ALA A 49 -11.47 -5.48 5.90
C ALA A 49 -10.10 -4.79 6.13
N PHE A 50 -9.03 -5.57 6.34
CA PHE A 50 -7.69 -5.05 6.63
C PHE A 50 -6.89 -4.85 5.34
N GLU A 51 -6.22 -3.72 5.21
CA GLU A 51 -5.33 -3.38 4.10
C GLU A 51 -3.95 -3.02 4.64
N ILE A 52 -2.92 -3.72 4.16
CA ILE A 52 -1.51 -3.55 4.55
C ILE A 52 -0.72 -3.17 3.31
N ASP A 53 0.03 -2.07 3.36
CA ASP A 53 0.78 -1.51 2.22
C ASP A 53 2.29 -1.75 2.30
N ASP A 54 2.78 -2.25 3.42
CA ASP A 54 4.19 -2.53 3.68
C ASP A 54 4.47 -4.00 4.00
N ALA A 55 3.60 -4.91 3.56
CA ALA A 55 3.87 -6.33 3.62
C ALA A 55 5.03 -6.70 2.68
N GLU A 56 5.78 -7.74 3.01
CA GLU A 56 7.03 -8.08 2.33
C GLU A 56 6.93 -9.48 1.72
N LEU A 57 7.06 -9.56 0.39
CA LEU A 57 7.03 -10.84 -0.32
C LEU A 57 8.45 -11.40 -0.43
N HIS A 58 8.61 -12.65 -0.01
CA HIS A 58 9.88 -13.39 -0.06
C HIS A 58 9.73 -14.65 -0.93
N GLY A 59 10.82 -15.00 -1.62
CA GLY A 59 10.89 -16.16 -2.50
C GLY A 59 10.37 -15.89 -3.91
N GLU A 60 11.01 -16.49 -4.91
CA GLU A 60 10.65 -16.28 -6.32
C GLU A 60 9.73 -17.39 -6.88
N GLN A 61 9.87 -18.63 -6.41
CA GLN A 61 9.13 -19.79 -6.94
C GLN A 61 7.77 -20.00 -6.26
N GLN A 62 6.73 -20.23 -7.08
CA GLN A 62 5.40 -20.61 -6.62
C GLN A 62 5.48 -21.87 -5.74
N GLY A 63 4.97 -21.80 -4.52
CA GLY A 63 5.03 -22.86 -3.50
C GLY A 63 6.05 -22.64 -2.37
N GLU A 64 7.07 -21.81 -2.60
CA GLU A 64 8.03 -21.38 -1.56
C GLU A 64 7.82 -19.93 -1.12
N ARG A 65 6.97 -19.18 -1.85
CA ARG A 65 6.68 -17.78 -1.54
C ARG A 65 6.09 -17.65 -0.14
N THR A 66 6.63 -16.70 0.60
CA THR A 66 6.07 -16.28 1.89
C THR A 66 5.82 -14.80 1.91
N LEU A 67 4.78 -14.40 2.64
CA LEU A 67 4.43 -13.01 2.86
C LEU A 67 4.64 -12.69 4.33
N SER A 68 5.46 -11.70 4.64
CA SER A 68 5.63 -11.18 5.99
C SER A 68 4.68 -10.01 6.18
N ILE A 69 3.83 -10.08 7.20
CA ILE A 69 2.85 -9.05 7.57
C ILE A 69 3.29 -8.45 8.91
N PRO A 70 3.86 -7.23 8.94
CA PRO A 70 4.31 -6.60 10.17
C PRO A 70 3.14 -6.28 11.10
N CYS A 71 3.26 -6.62 12.38
CA CYS A 71 2.21 -6.37 13.38
C CYS A 71 2.06 -4.88 13.71
N LYS A 72 3.06 -4.06 13.38
CA LYS A 72 3.02 -2.61 13.54
C LYS A 72 2.14 -1.91 12.51
N SER A 73 1.92 -2.53 11.36
CA SER A 73 1.09 -1.98 10.28
C SER A 73 -0.38 -2.01 10.68
N ASP A 74 -0.82 -3.12 11.27
CA ASP A 74 -2.16 -3.26 11.85
C ASP A 74 -2.14 -4.24 13.05
N PRO A 75 -2.17 -3.73 14.30
CA PRO A 75 -2.18 -4.56 15.50
C PRO A 75 -3.42 -5.45 15.65
N ASP A 76 -4.58 -5.01 15.13
CA ASP A 76 -5.84 -5.76 15.23
C ASP A 76 -5.81 -6.96 14.29
N LEU A 77 -5.29 -6.78 13.07
CA LEU A 77 -5.01 -7.90 12.16
C LEU A 77 -4.03 -8.87 12.80
N CYS A 78 -2.92 -8.39 13.37
CA CYS A 78 -1.93 -9.26 14.01
C CYS A 78 -2.53 -10.12 15.13
N MET A 79 -3.40 -9.55 15.95
CA MET A 79 -4.14 -10.29 16.98
C MET A 79 -5.10 -11.32 16.38
N GLN A 80 -5.72 -11.03 15.24
CA GLN A 80 -6.57 -12.00 14.54
C GLN A 80 -5.76 -13.15 13.93
N LEU A 81 -4.60 -12.87 13.34
CA LEU A 81 -3.69 -13.88 12.80
C LEU A 81 -3.19 -14.85 13.87
N ASP A 82 -3.04 -14.40 15.12
CA ASP A 82 -2.65 -15.25 16.25
C ASP A 82 -3.68 -16.36 16.55
N ALA A 83 -4.96 -16.08 16.31
CA ALA A 83 -6.05 -17.01 16.55
C ALA A 83 -6.24 -18.08 15.46
N TRP A 84 -5.70 -17.86 14.25
CA TRP A 84 -5.80 -18.85 13.16
C TRP A 84 -4.85 -20.01 13.37
N ASP A 85 -5.13 -21.19 12.83
CA ASP A 85 -4.15 -22.29 12.82
C ASP A 85 -3.40 -22.35 11.48
N ALA A 86 -2.47 -23.31 11.35
CA ALA A 86 -1.67 -23.45 10.14
C ALA A 86 -2.44 -24.04 8.95
N ASP A 87 -3.57 -24.70 9.20
CA ASP A 87 -4.38 -25.39 8.18
C ASP A 87 -5.55 -24.52 7.69
N THR A 88 -5.83 -23.43 8.40
CA THR A 88 -6.86 -22.44 8.04
C THR A 88 -6.42 -21.67 6.79
N SER A 89 -7.18 -21.85 5.71
CA SER A 89 -7.02 -21.08 4.48
C SER A 89 -7.66 -19.70 4.62
N VAL A 90 -6.92 -18.65 4.30
CA VAL A 90 -7.37 -17.27 4.41
C VAL A 90 -7.40 -16.64 3.02
N PRO A 91 -8.57 -16.21 2.52
CA PRO A 91 -8.64 -15.49 1.26
C PRO A 91 -8.02 -14.10 1.40
N ALA A 92 -7.18 -13.73 0.45
CA ALA A 92 -6.52 -12.44 0.39
C ALA A 92 -6.51 -11.88 -1.04
N ILE A 93 -6.25 -10.58 -1.15
CA ILE A 93 -5.95 -9.91 -2.42
C ILE A 93 -4.54 -9.34 -2.29
N LEU A 94 -3.60 -9.83 -3.10
CA LEU A 94 -2.20 -9.42 -3.12
C LEU A 94 -1.94 -8.63 -4.41
N ASP A 95 -1.58 -7.35 -4.30
CA ASP A 95 -1.39 -6.43 -5.42
C ASP A 95 -2.56 -6.44 -6.44
N GLY A 96 -3.79 -6.65 -5.95
CA GLY A 96 -5.00 -6.73 -6.76
C GLY A 96 -5.36 -8.13 -7.28
N GLU A 97 -4.51 -9.14 -7.08
CA GLU A 97 -4.78 -10.52 -7.47
C GLU A 97 -5.26 -11.39 -6.29
N HIS A 98 -6.20 -12.30 -6.56
CA HIS A 98 -6.69 -13.22 -5.54
C HIS A 98 -5.59 -14.22 -5.13
N SER A 99 -5.42 -14.39 -3.83
CA SER A 99 -4.49 -15.34 -3.24
C SER A 99 -5.11 -16.03 -2.02
N VAL A 100 -4.49 -17.13 -1.60
CA VAL A 100 -4.85 -17.83 -0.36
C VAL A 100 -3.60 -17.88 0.51
N LEU A 101 -3.75 -17.44 1.75
CA LEU A 101 -2.70 -17.42 2.75
C LEU A 101 -2.92 -18.53 3.78
N TYR A 102 -1.82 -19.13 4.23
CA TYR A 102 -1.78 -20.06 5.35
C TYR A 102 -0.78 -19.57 6.38
N ARG A 103 -1.11 -19.68 7.66
CA ARG A 103 -0.20 -19.26 8.73
C ARG A 103 1.02 -20.18 8.77
N LYS A 104 2.22 -19.60 8.80
CA LYS A 104 3.48 -20.37 8.93
C LYS A 104 4.03 -20.29 10.34
N HIS A 105 4.44 -19.10 10.76
CA HIS A 105 4.99 -18.82 12.09
C HIS A 105 5.03 -17.31 12.32
N TYR A 106 5.16 -16.93 13.59
CA TYR A 106 5.44 -15.55 13.98
C TYR A 106 6.95 -15.37 14.11
N ASP A 107 7.50 -14.36 13.44
CA ASP A 107 8.89 -13.95 13.56
C ASP A 107 9.02 -12.85 14.61
N ARG A 108 9.62 -13.21 15.75
CA ARG A 108 9.86 -12.29 16.88
C ARG A 108 10.90 -11.21 16.58
N GLN A 109 11.79 -11.44 15.61
CA GLN A 109 12.85 -10.49 15.28
C GLN A 109 12.29 -9.31 14.49
N SER A 110 11.46 -9.59 13.49
CA SER A 110 10.80 -8.58 12.66
C SER A 110 9.46 -8.09 13.23
N ASP A 111 8.91 -8.77 14.25
CA ASP A 111 7.58 -8.49 14.80
C ASP A 111 6.50 -8.62 13.70
N ALA A 112 6.51 -9.76 13.02
CA ALA A 112 5.67 -10.02 11.85
C ALA A 112 5.13 -11.45 11.81
N TRP A 113 3.94 -11.61 11.28
CA TRP A 113 3.41 -12.92 10.91
C TRP A 113 3.91 -13.32 9.51
N VAL A 114 4.55 -14.48 9.43
CA VAL A 114 4.96 -15.08 8.17
C VAL A 114 3.87 -16.01 7.68
N MET A 115 3.36 -15.72 6.48
CA MET A 115 2.30 -16.47 5.80
C MET A 115 2.89 -17.21 4.59
N ARG A 116 2.35 -18.39 4.28
CA ARG A 116 2.62 -19.12 3.03
C ARG A 116 1.55 -18.78 2.01
N LEU A 117 1.93 -18.63 0.75
CA LEU A 117 1.00 -18.51 -0.37
C LEU A 117 0.69 -19.90 -0.97
N ALA A 118 -0.55 -20.09 -1.41
CA ALA A 118 -1.02 -21.28 -2.13
C ALA A 118 -0.68 -21.24 -3.63
#